data_AF-G3HQ95-F1
#
_entry.id   AF-G3HQ95-F1
#
_cell.length_a   1.000
_cell.length_b   1.000
_cell.length_c   1.000
_cell.angle_alpha   90.00
_cell.angle_beta   90.00
_cell.angle_gamma   90.00
#
_symmetry.space_group_name_H-M   'P 1'
#
loop_
_entity.id
_entity.type
_entity.pdbx_description
1 polymer ?
#
loop_
_entity_poly.entity_id
_entity_poly.type
_entity_poly.pdbx_seq_one_letter_code
_entity_poly.pdbx_strand_id
1 'polypeptide(L)'
;MDIEFECADSGKPVPTVNWMKNGDVIIPSDYFQIVGGSNLRILGVVKSDEGFYQCMAENEAGNAQSSAQLIVPKPDKRVIEMARDSLRGGEKERERKG
;
A
#
# COMPACT_ATOMS: atom_id res chain seq x y z
N MET A 1 -0.84 -1.96 -8.35
CA MET A 1 -1.64 -0.83 -7.83
C MET A 1 -0.73 -0.11 -6.87
N ASP A 2 -0.58 1.19 -7.03
CA ASP A 2 0.29 1.99 -6.17
C ASP A 2 -0.61 2.81 -5.26
N ILE A 3 -0.13 3.10 -4.05
CA ILE A 3 -0.86 3.95 -3.10
C ILE A 3 0.08 4.99 -2.51
N GLU A 4 -0.49 6.06 -1.99
CA GLU A 4 0.23 7.09 -1.26
C GLU A 4 -0.53 7.43 0.02
N PHE A 5 0.19 7.45 1.13
CA PHE A 5 -0.28 8.02 2.39
C PHE A 5 0.25 9.44 2.52
N GLU A 6 -0.68 10.38 2.70
CA GLU A 6 -0.36 11.77 2.94
C GLU A 6 -0.03 11.99 4.43
N CYS A 7 1.08 12.67 4.69
CA CYS A 7 1.41 13.17 6.03
C CYS A 7 1.82 14.64 5.90
N ALA A 8 0.85 15.52 6.13
CA ALA A 8 1.08 16.96 6.08
C ALA A 8 1.61 17.45 7.42
N ASP A 9 2.76 18.11 7.42
CA ASP A 9 3.32 18.79 8.58
C ASP A 9 3.28 20.32 8.42
N SER A 10 3.20 21.03 9.54
CA SER A 10 3.20 22.51 9.58
C SER A 10 4.04 23.07 10.72
N GLY A 11 4.90 22.24 11.32
CA GLY A 11 5.70 22.59 12.49
C GLY A 11 6.76 23.66 12.17
N LYS A 12 7.17 24.41 13.20
CA LYS A 12 8.30 25.35 13.13
C LYS A 12 9.28 25.06 14.28
N PRO A 13 10.57 24.79 13.98
CA PRO A 13 11.17 24.54 12.66
C PRO A 13 10.49 23.40 11.89
N VAL A 14 10.67 23.33 10.57
CA VAL A 14 10.05 22.27 9.74
C VAL A 14 10.46 20.89 10.29
N PRO A 15 9.51 20.04 10.70
CA PRO A 15 9.81 18.74 11.29
C PRO A 15 10.33 17.74 10.26
N THR A 16 11.11 16.78 10.76
CA THR A 16 11.47 15.59 9.99
C THR A 16 10.39 14.53 10.16
N VAL A 17 9.98 13.89 9.06
CA VAL A 17 8.95 12.83 9.07
C VAL A 17 9.58 11.46 8.87
N ASN A 18 9.25 10.54 9.77
CA ASN A 18 9.61 9.13 9.69
C ASN A 18 8.36 8.24 9.63
N TRP A 19 8.45 7.11 8.94
CA TRP A 19 7.36 6.16 8.78
C TRP A 19 7.62 4.83 9.46
N MET A 20 6.56 4.22 9.97
CA MET A 20 6.57 2.87 10.53
C MET A 20 5.43 2.04 9.96
N LYS A 21 5.63 0.74 9.83
CA LYS A 21 4.61 -0.26 9.53
C LYS A 21 4.57 -1.27 10.66
N ASN A 22 3.42 -1.42 11.31
CA ASN A 22 3.21 -2.34 12.43
C ASN A 22 4.24 -2.19 13.58
N GLY A 23 4.75 -0.98 13.78
CA GLY A 23 5.77 -0.66 14.78
C GLY A 23 7.22 -0.75 14.28
N ASP A 24 7.46 -1.30 13.09
CA ASP A 24 8.80 -1.38 12.50
C ASP A 24 9.07 -0.17 11.60
N VAL A 25 10.29 0.40 11.69
CA VAL A 25 10.69 1.54 10.86
C VAL A 25 10.73 1.14 9.39
N ILE A 26 10.12 1.96 8.53
CA ILE A 26 10.20 1.82 7.09
C ILE A 26 11.47 2.50 6.59
N ILE A 27 12.31 1.72 5.92
CA ILE A 27 13.51 2.24 5.26
C ILE A 27 13.16 2.59 3.80
N PRO A 28 13.45 3.82 3.35
CA PRO A 28 13.23 4.21 1.95
C PRO A 28 13.94 3.26 0.97
N SER A 29 13.25 2.92 -0.12
CA SER A 29 13.70 2.01 -1.16
C SER A 29 12.94 2.27 -2.46
N ASP A 30 13.22 1.48 -3.51
CA ASP A 30 12.41 1.52 -4.74
C ASP A 30 10.95 1.13 -4.48
N TYR A 31 10.68 0.35 -3.43
CA TYR A 31 9.34 -0.10 -3.05
C TYR A 31 8.59 0.91 -2.17
N PHE A 32 9.29 1.44 -1.16
CA PHE A 32 8.79 2.44 -0.20
C PHE A 32 9.47 3.80 -0.47
N GLN A 33 8.75 4.71 -1.11
CA GLN A 33 9.29 6.01 -1.51
C GLN A 33 8.78 7.13 -0.60
N ILE A 34 9.69 8.01 -0.17
CA ILE A 34 9.29 9.28 0.48
C ILE A 34 9.13 10.35 -0.60
N VAL A 35 7.91 10.85 -0.75
CA VAL A 35 7.53 11.83 -1.77
C VAL A 35 7.27 13.18 -1.11
N GLY A 36 7.81 14.25 -1.67
CA GLY A 36 7.62 15.61 -1.14
C GLY A 36 8.21 15.85 0.25
N GLY A 37 9.02 14.92 0.76
CA GLY A 37 9.67 15.00 2.08
C GLY A 37 8.91 14.34 3.22
N SER A 38 7.62 14.03 3.06
CA SER A 38 6.78 13.51 4.15
C SER A 38 5.79 12.40 3.76
N ASN A 39 5.33 12.33 2.51
CA ASN A 39 4.37 11.34 2.08
C ASN A 39 5.04 9.99 1.85
N LEU A 40 4.36 8.89 2.20
CA LEU A 40 4.83 7.53 1.91
C LEU A 40 4.08 6.97 0.71
N ARG A 41 4.81 6.65 -0.36
CA ARG A 41 4.30 5.93 -1.52
C ARG A 41 4.77 4.48 -1.50
N ILE A 42 3.84 3.56 -1.75
CA ILE A 42 4.11 2.12 -1.86
C ILE A 42 3.79 1.70 -3.30
N LEU A 43 4.81 1.21 -4.01
CA LEU A 43 4.65 0.74 -5.39
C LEU A 43 4.24 -0.74 -5.41
N GLY A 44 3.31 -1.11 -6.29
CA GLY A 44 2.97 -2.51 -6.54
C GLY A 44 2.39 -3.24 -5.32
N VAL A 45 1.48 -2.60 -4.58
CA VAL A 45 0.86 -3.13 -3.36
C VAL A 45 0.40 -4.58 -3.50
N VAL A 46 0.83 -5.40 -2.54
CA VAL A 46 0.46 -6.81 -2.38
C VAL A 46 -0.20 -7.04 -1.02
N LYS A 47 -0.77 -8.25 -0.82
CA LYS A 47 -1.49 -8.58 0.41
C LYS A 47 -0.64 -8.46 1.69
N SER A 48 0.67 -8.70 1.61
CA SER A 48 1.59 -8.56 2.74
C SER A 48 1.84 -7.10 3.15
N ASP A 49 1.41 -6.13 2.36
CA ASP A 49 1.50 -4.71 2.73
C ASP A 49 0.42 -4.27 3.69
N GLU A 50 -0.66 -5.03 3.80
CA GLU A 50 -1.72 -4.80 4.79
C GLU A 50 -1.11 -4.62 6.19
N GLY A 51 -1.59 -3.61 6.90
CA GLY A 51 -1.04 -3.25 8.20
C GLY A 51 -1.37 -1.82 8.61
N PHE A 52 -0.89 -1.46 9.80
CA PHE A 52 -0.98 -0.11 10.33
C PHE A 52 0.28 0.67 9.98
N TYR A 53 0.10 1.78 9.27
CA TYR A 53 1.15 2.72 8.93
C TYR A 53 1.05 3.93 9.84
N GLN A 54 2.19 4.41 10.34
CA GLN A 54 2.25 5.56 11.22
C GLN A 54 3.31 6.53 10.70
N CYS A 55 2.94 7.81 10.57
CA CYS A 55 3.89 8.88 10.37
C CYS A 55 4.19 9.57 11.70
N MET A 56 5.45 9.91 11.93
CA MET A 56 5.94 10.63 13.10
C MET A 56 6.71 11.85 12.62
N ALA A 57 6.22 13.04 12.97
CA ALA A 57 6.84 14.32 12.66
C ALA A 57 7.52 14.84 13.94
N GLU A 58 8.81 15.19 13.86
CA GLU A 58 9.61 15.64 15.01
C GLU A 58 10.47 16.86 14.68
N ASN A 59 10.52 17.83 15.59
CA ASN A 59 11.44 18.96 15.60
C ASN A 59 11.89 19.28 17.03
N GLU A 60 12.71 20.31 17.21
CA GLU A 60 13.20 20.74 18.53
C GLU A 60 12.08 21.20 19.51
N ALA A 61 10.89 21.54 19.00
CA ALA A 61 9.76 21.94 19.83
C ALA A 61 8.93 20.74 20.31
N GLY A 62 9.04 19.58 19.67
CA GLY A 62 8.36 18.35 20.07
C GLY A 62 8.09 17.41 18.90
N ASN A 63 7.14 16.49 19.12
CA ASN A 63 6.73 15.49 18.13
C ASN A 63 5.20 15.35 18.04
N ALA A 64 4.75 14.82 16.91
CA ALA A 64 3.37 14.46 16.66
C ALA A 64 3.31 13.17 15.82
N GLN A 65 2.26 12.38 16.00
CA GLN A 65 2.08 11.11 15.29
C GLN A 65 0.65 10.95 14.76
N SER A 66 0.51 10.28 13.61
CA SER A 66 -0.78 9.91 13.02
C SER A 66 -0.69 8.52 12.39
N SER A 67 -1.77 7.74 12.48
CA SER A 67 -1.80 6.35 12.03
C SER A 67 -2.99 6.07 11.09
N ALA A 68 -2.76 5.24 10.08
CA ALA A 68 -3.75 4.78 9.12
C ALA A 68 -3.62 3.28 8.88
N GLN A 69 -4.73 2.60 8.57
CA GLN A 69 -4.71 1.18 8.23
C GLN A 69 -4.80 0.97 6.73
N LEU A 70 -3.84 0.26 6.14
CA LEU A 70 -3.95 -0.25 4.78
C LEU A 70 -4.72 -1.57 4.80
N ILE A 71 -5.80 -1.66 4.03
CA ILE A 71 -6.56 -2.89 3.81
C ILE A 71 -6.42 -3.27 2.34
N VAL A 72 -6.02 -4.52 2.07
CA VAL A 72 -5.89 -5.09 0.72
C VAL A 72 -6.91 -6.23 0.58
N PRO A 73 -8.10 -5.96 -0.01
CA PRO A 73 -9.13 -6.98 -0.19
C PRO A 73 -8.67 -8.12 -1.10
N LYS A 74 -9.13 -9.34 -0.82
CA LYS A 74 -8.99 -10.44 -1.78
C LYS A 74 -9.97 -10.21 -2.94
N PRO A 75 -9.65 -10.67 -4.17
CA PRO A 75 -10.61 -10.63 -5.27
C PRO A 75 -11.85 -11.46 -4.91
N ASP A 76 -13.04 -11.05 -5.39
CA ASP A 76 -14.27 -11.79 -5.13
C ASP A 76 -14.16 -13.21 -5.71
N LYS A 77 -14.41 -14.21 -4.86
CA LYS A 77 -14.39 -15.63 -5.24
C LYS A 77 -15.31 -15.90 -6.42
N ARG A 78 -16.47 -15.24 -6.48
CA ARG A 78 -17.42 -15.40 -7.60
C ARG A 78 -16.81 -14.95 -8.91
N VAL A 79 -16.06 -13.85 -8.92
CA VAL A 79 -15.35 -13.37 -10.12
C VAL A 79 -14.27 -14.35 -10.55
N ILE A 80 -13.50 -14.90 -9.60
CA ILE A 80 -12.49 -15.92 -9.88
C ILE A 80 -13.12 -17.20 -10.44
N GLU A 81 -14.24 -17.64 -9.88
CA GLU A 81 -14.94 -18.86 -10.31
C GLU A 81 -15.56 -18.68 -11.71
N MET A 82 -16.24 -17.56 -11.96
CA MET A 82 -16.75 -17.21 -13.29
C MET A 82 -15.63 -17.14 -14.35
N ALA A 83 -14.48 -16.56 -14.01
CA ALA A 83 -13.33 -16.51 -14.91
C ALA A 83 -12.77 -17.91 -15.20
N ARG A 84 -12.65 -18.77 -14.18
CA ARG A 84 -12.20 -20.17 -14.33
C ARG A 84 -13.15 -21.01 -15.17
N ASP A 85 -14.45 -20.82 -15.00
CA ASP A 85 -15.47 -21.53 -15.77
C ASP A 85 -15.49 -21.09 -17.23
N SER A 86 -15.29 -19.79 -17.48
CA SER A 86 -15.18 -19.24 -18.83
C SER A 86 -13.94 -19.76 -19.57
N LEU A 87 -12.79 -19.87 -18.89
CA LEU A 87 -11.56 -20.45 -19.46
C LEU A 87 -11.74 -21.94 -19.80
N ARG A 88 -12.32 -22.71 -18.88
CA ARG A 88 -12.63 -24.14 -19.10
C ARG A 88 -13.63 -24.36 -20.24
N GLY A 89 -14.58 -23.44 -20.43
CA GLY A 89 -15.53 -23.48 -21.55
C GLY A 89 -14.86 -23.26 -22.91
N GLY A 90 -13.92 -22.32 -22.99
CA GLY A 90 -13.19 -22.00 -24.23
C GLY A 90 -12.22 -23.10 -24.69
N GLU A 91 -11.60 -23.84 -23.77
CA GLU A 91 -10.72 -24.98 -24.08
C GLU A 91 -11.49 -26.14 -24.73
N LYS A 92 -12.66 -26.48 -24.19
CA LYS A 92 -13.52 -27.55 -24.74
C LYS A 92 -14.08 -27.24 -26.13
N GLU A 93 -14.27 -25.97 -26.48
CA GLU A 93 -14.74 -25.59 -27.82
C GLU A 93 -13.62 -25.64 -28.87
N ARG A 94 -12.37 -25.34 -28.48
CA ARG A 94 -11.21 -25.46 -29.37
C ARG A 94 -10.89 -26.92 -29.69
N GLU A 95 -11.02 -27.84 -28.74
CA GLU A 95 -10.83 -29.28 -28.97
C GLU A 95 -11.91 -29.91 -29.87
N ARG A 96 -13.09 -29.30 -29.98
CA ARG A 96 -14.18 -29.77 -30.85
C ARG A 96 -14.09 -29.30 -32.30
N LYS A 97 -13.21 -28.35 -32.60
CA LYS A 97 -13.04 -27.73 -33.94
C LYS A 97 -11.72 -28.14 -34.63
N GLY A 98 -10.93 -29.03 -34.03
CA GLY A 98 -9.74 -29.66 -34.63
C GLY A 98 -10.02 -31.11 -35.00
#